data_AF-A0A844IGZ0-F1
#
_entry.id   AF-A0A844IGZ0-F1
#
_cell.length_a   1.000
_cell.length_b   1.000
_cell.length_c   1.000
_cell.angle_alpha   90.00
_cell.angle_beta   90.00
_cell.angle_gamma   90.00
#
_symmetry.space_group_name_H-M   'P 1'
#
loop_
_entity.id
_entity.type
_entity.pdbx_description
1 polymer ?
#
loop_
_entity_poly.entity_id
_entity_poly.type
_entity_poly.pdbx_seq_one_letter_code
_entity_poly.pdbx_strand_id
1 'polypeptide(L)' 'MNNYLICVDASFTINLINSKSMDSPFIKLWENWQQNSDTIIAPTLFYYEITNALHRMNQANLLTIEETKKALQDALIWG' A
#
# COMPACT_ATOMS: atom_id res chain seq x y z
N MET A 1 3.02 27.00 -0.86
CA MET A 1 2.94 25.53 -1.01
C MET A 1 2.46 24.97 0.31
N ASN A 2 1.27 24.39 0.34
CA ASN A 2 0.81 23.64 1.51
C ASN A 2 1.36 22.22 1.36
N ASN A 3 2.19 21.82 2.31
CA ASN A 3 2.60 20.43 2.49
C ASN A 3 1.54 19.78 3.38
N TYR A 4 0.77 18.85 2.83
CA TYR A 4 -0.26 18.14 3.59
C TYR A 4 0.35 16.93 4.31
N LEU A 5 -0.17 16.67 5.50
CA LEU A 5 0.08 15.41 6.20
C LEU A 5 -0.96 14.38 5.74
N ILE A 6 -0.51 13.35 5.04
CA ILE A 6 -1.35 12.32 4.45
C ILE A 6 -1.12 11.02 5.22
N CYS A 7 -2.15 10.58 5.94
CA CYS A 7 -2.12 9.27 6.59
C CYS A 7 -2.66 8.22 5.62
N VAL A 8 -1.82 7.30 5.17
CA VAL A 8 -2.24 6.16 4.34
C VAL A 8 -2.72 5.01 5.22
N ASP A 9 -3.83 4.40 4.82
CA ASP A 9 -4.34 3.19 5.45
C ASP A 9 -3.80 1.94 4.75
N ALA A 10 -3.96 0.77 5.39
CA ALA A 10 -3.53 -0.48 4.81
C ALA A 10 -4.26 -0.80 3.48
N SER A 11 -5.52 -0.39 3.35
CA SER A 11 -6.31 -0.68 2.15
C SER A 11 -5.79 0.05 0.91
N PHE A 12 -5.39 1.31 1.06
CA PHE A 12 -4.74 2.10 0.03
C PHE A 12 -3.44 1.44 -0.42
N THR A 13 -2.56 1.08 0.53
CA THR A 13 -1.27 0.47 0.22
C THR A 13 -1.41 -0.87 -0.49
N ILE A 14 -2.38 -1.71 -0.10
CA ILE A 14 -2.64 -2.97 -0.79
C ILE A 14 -3.05 -2.74 -2.24
N ASN A 15 -3.92 -1.76 -2.48
CA ASN A 15 -4.32 -1.41 -3.84
C ASN A 15 -3.16 -0.80 -4.64
N LEU A 16 -2.30 0.00 -4.00
CA LEU A 16 -1.10 0.57 -4.60
C LEU A 16 -0.12 -0.53 -5.03
N ILE A 17 0.25 -1.46 -4.15
CA ILE A 17 1.21 -2.54 -4.42
C ILE A 17 0.66 -3.54 -5.47
N ASN A 18 -0.65 -3.82 -5.43
CA ASN A 18 -1.28 -4.73 -6.39
C ASN A 18 -1.64 -4.06 -7.73
N SER A 19 -1.38 -2.76 -7.90
CA SER A 19 -1.66 -2.05 -9.15
C SER A 19 -0.74 -2.53 -10.27
N LYS A 20 -1.33 -3.09 -11.33
CA LYS A 20 -0.60 -3.63 -12.49
C LYS A 20 -0.42 -2.63 -13.64
N SER A 21 -1.06 -1.46 -13.55
CA SER A 21 -1.04 -0.44 -14.59
C SER A 21 -0.70 0.92 -13.98
N MET A 22 0.15 1.67 -14.69
CA MET A 22 0.50 3.06 -14.34
C MET A 22 -0.72 3.99 -14.35
N ASP A 23 -1.79 3.58 -15.03
CA ASP A 23 -3.05 4.33 -15.03
C ASP A 23 -3.87 4.19 -13.75
N SER A 24 -3.43 3.34 -12.81
CA SER A 24 -4.10 3.14 -11.52
C SER A 24 -4.30 4.46 -10.78
N PRO A 25 -5.52 4.73 -10.28
CA PRO A 25 -5.78 5.93 -9.49
C PRO A 25 -4.91 5.97 -8.21
N PHE A 26 -4.53 4.81 -7.66
CA PHE A 26 -3.66 4.71 -6.50
C PHE A 26 -2.23 5.15 -6.82
N ILE A 27 -1.70 4.75 -7.98
CA ILE A 27 -0.37 5.19 -8.44
C ILE A 27 -0.38 6.70 -8.71
N LYS A 28 -1.39 7.21 -9.43
CA LYS A 28 -1.49 8.64 -9.74
C LYS A 28 -1.60 9.51 -8.49
N LEU A 29 -2.36 9.07 -7.49
CA LEU A 29 -2.46 9.77 -6.19
C LEU A 29 -1.13 9.78 -5.47
N TRP A 30 -0.45 8.63 -5.40
CA TRP A 30 0.84 8.49 -4.78
C TRP A 30 1.90 9.40 -5.42
N GLU A 31 2.00 9.39 -6.75
CA GLU A 31 2.92 10.25 -7.51
C GLU A 31 2.63 11.73 -7.27
N ASN A 32 1.35 12.13 -7.27
CA ASN A 32 0.96 13.51 -6.99
C ASN A 32 1.39 13.96 -5.59
N TRP A 33 1.20 13.13 -4.55
CA TRP A 33 1.65 13.45 -3.19
C TRP A 33 3.17 13.57 -3.10
N GLN A 34 3.91 12.68 -3.78
CA GLN A 34 5.36 12.77 -3.86
C GLN A 34 5.83 14.04 -4.57
N GLN A 35 5.21 14.40 -5.70
CA GLN A 35 5.55 15.61 -6.48
C GLN A 35 5.25 16.90 -5.70
N ASN A 36 4.20 16.91 -4.89
CA ASN A 36 3.84 18.05 -4.04
C ASN A 36 4.67 18.14 -2.75
N SER A 37 5.61 17.22 -2.53
CA SER A 37 6.39 17.10 -1.30
C SER A 37 5.51 16.94 -0.05
N ASP A 38 4.35 16.28 -0.20
CA ASP A 38 3.45 15.97 0.91
C ASP A 38 4.11 14.96 1.87
N THR A 39 3.81 15.08 3.16
CA THR A 39 4.33 14.17 4.18
C THR A 39 3.40 12.96 4.28
N ILE A 40 3.86 11.81 3.81
CA ILE A 40 3.10 10.56 3.87
C ILE A 40 3.49 9.80 5.13
N ILE A 41 2.51 9.49 5.99
CA ILE A 41 2.66 8.69 7.21
C ILE A 41 1.70 7.50 7.17
N ALA A 42 1.95 6.50 8.02
CA ALA A 42 1.03 5.40 8.26
C ALA A 42 0.81 5.20 9.77
N PRO A 43 -0.33 4.63 10.21
CA PRO A 43 -0.56 4.29 11.61
C PRO A 43 0.47 3.28 12.15
N THR A 44 0.72 3.28 13.46
CA THR A 44 1.68 2.32 14.08
C THR A 44 1.31 0.85 13.84
N LEU A 45 0.01 0.56 13.69
CA LEU A 45 -0.49 -0.79 13.43
C LEU A 45 -0.43 -1.22 11.96
N PHE A 46 0.08 -0.36 11.07
CA PHE A 46 0.05 -0.55 9.63
C PHE A 46 0.60 -1.91 9.18
N TYR A 47 1.73 -2.36 9.72
CA TYR A 47 2.31 -3.66 9.39
C TYR A 47 1.39 -4.83 9.74
N TYR A 48 0.66 -4.76 10.85
CA TYR A 48 -0.31 -5.78 11.25
C TYR A 48 -1.54 -5.75 10.33
N GLU A 49 -2.02 -4.57 9.97
CA GLU A 49 -3.18 -4.40 9.09
C GLU A 49 -2.91 -4.92 7.68
N ILE A 50 -1.73 -4.62 7.12
CA ILE A 50 -1.27 -5.15 5.83
C ILE A 50 -1.16 -6.67 5.88
N THR A 51 -0.47 -7.21 6.89
CA THR A 51 -0.28 -8.66 7.05
C THR A 51 -1.63 -9.37 7.14
N ASN A 52 -2.54 -8.84 7.96
CA ASN A 52 -3.87 -9.41 8.13
C ASN A 52 -4.69 -9.36 6.84
N ALA A 53 -4.62 -8.26 6.10
CA ALA A 53 -5.37 -8.11 4.86
C ALA A 53 -4.83 -9.04 3.75
N LEU A 54 -3.51 -9.13 3.57
CA LEU A 54 -2.89 -10.09 2.66
C LEU A 54 -3.23 -11.54 3.04
N HIS A 55 -3.21 -11.87 4.34
CA HIS A 55 -3.65 -13.18 4.83
C HIS A 55 -5.10 -13.48 4.44
N ARG A 56 -6.03 -12.53 4.64
CA ARG A 56 -7.44 -12.69 4.23
C ARG A 56 -7.58 -12.86 2.71
N MET A 57 -6.80 -12.16 1.90
CA MET A 57 -6.81 -12.31 0.43
C MET A 57 -6.35 -13.70 0.00
N ASN A 58 -5.31 -14.24 0.63
CA ASN A 58 -4.88 -15.62 0.40
C ASN A 58 -5.95 -16.64 0.81
N GLN A 59 -6.56 -16.48 2.00
CA GLN A 59 -7.67 -17.35 2.45
C GLN A 59 -8.88 -17.31 1.51
N ALA A 60 -9.12 -16.16 0.87
CA ALA A 60 -10.16 -15.98 -0.12
C ALA A 60 -9.78 -16.45 -1.55
N ASN A 61 -8.59 -17.04 -1.73
CA ASN A 61 -8.02 -17.44 -3.03
C ASN A 61 -7.87 -16.28 -4.04
N LEU A 62 -7.81 -15.04 -3.57
CA LEU A 62 -7.57 -13.86 -4.41
C LEU A 62 -6.09 -13.65 -4.72
N LEU A 63 -5.22 -14.19 -3.85
CA LEU A 63 -3.78 -14.24 -4.04
C LEU A 63 -3.31 -15.66 -3.79
N THR A 64 -2.32 -16.10 -4.55
CA THR A 64 -1.54 -17.28 -4.23
C THR A 64 -0.62 -17.02 -3.05
N ILE A 65 -0.10 -18.10 -2.44
CA ILE A 65 0.87 -17.98 -1.35
C ILE A 65 2.14 -17.23 -1.78
N GLU A 66 2.58 -17.39 -3.02
CA GLU A 66 3.76 -16.72 -3.56
C GLU A 66 3.50 -15.24 -3.83
N GLU A 67 2.34 -14.89 -4.39
CA GLU A 67 1.92 -13.48 -4.53
C GLU A 67 1.78 -12.81 -3.16
N THR A 68 1.26 -13.53 -2.16
CA THR A 68 1.13 -13.04 -0.78
C THR A 68 2.48 -12.76 -0.15
N LYS A 69 3.45 -13.68 -0.28
CA LYS A 69 4.82 -13.48 0.21
C LYS A 69 5.49 -12.29 -0.46
N LYS A 70 5.35 -12.16 -1.78
CA LYS A 70 5.91 -11.05 -2.53
C LYS A 70 5.31 -9.72 -2.08
N ALA A 71 3.98 -9.63 -1.99
CA ALA A 71 3.31 -8.42 -1.52
C ALA A 71 3.70 -8.04 -0.09
N LEU A 72 3.91 -9.03 0.79
CA LEU A 72 4.40 -8.80 2.16
C LEU A 72 5.84 -8.25 2.15
N GLN A 73 6.73 -8.80 1.32
CA GLN A 73 8.09 -8.29 1.16
C GLN A 73 8.09 -6.85 0.65
N ASP A 74 7.33 -6.57 -0.41
CA ASP A 74 7.22 -5.23 -1.00
C ASP A 74 6.69 -4.19 0.02
N ALA A 75 5.76 -4.60 0.89
CA ALA A 75 5.21 -3.74 1.94
C ALA A 75 6.16 -3.52 3.13
N LEU A 76 7.00 -4.51 3.49
CA LEU A 76 7.89 -4.45 4.66
C LEU A 76 9.26 -3.85 4.36
N ILE A 77 9.71 -3.89 3.10
CA ILE A 77 10.97 -3.24 2.66
C ILE A 77 10.84 -1.71 2.66
N TRP A 78 9.61 -1.18 2.74
CA TRP A 78 9.30 0.25 2.87
C TRP A 78 9.43 0.82 4.29
N GLY A 79 10.05 0.09 5.22
CA GLY A 79 10.36 0.52 6.59
C GLY A 79 11.78 1.06 6.76
#